data_AF-A0A4P7WEA6-F1
#
_entry.id   AF-A0A4P7WEA6-F1
#
_cell.length_a   1.000
_cell.length_b   1.000
_cell.length_c   1.000
_cell.angle_alpha   90.00
_cell.angle_beta   90.00
_cell.angle_gamma   90.00
#
_symmetry.space_group_name_H-M   'P 1'
#
loop_
_entity.id
_entity.type
_entity.pdbx_description
1 polymer ?
#
loop_
_entity_poly.entity_id
_entity_poly.type
_entity_poly.pdbx_seq_one_letter_code
_entity_poly.pdbx_strand_id
1 'polypeptide(L)'
;MTESPKVFDFEGNSVRSFHRISMSMRRKLDFARIKMSLEQWGKLSQEQRKMLFNAPCTGDAESSQHYAKLVREAVKQAAGEEVKALTDPRFDLWQKADAIPEKIEKLAKKMVNKEITLPQWKGLESLQRFALLKLSQSHRESEHVNFRLALKEFGLI
;
A
#
# COMPACT_ATOMS: atom_id res chain seq x y z
N MET A 1 3.49 -13.39 16.85
CA MET A 1 2.23 -13.69 16.15
C MET A 1 2.26 -12.94 14.83
N THR A 2 2.30 -13.62 13.69
CA THR A 2 2.24 -12.96 12.38
C THR A 2 0.78 -12.62 12.07
N GLU A 3 0.42 -11.34 12.16
CA GLU A 3 -0.91 -10.88 11.72
C GLU A 3 -1.13 -11.26 10.24
N SER A 4 -2.28 -11.86 9.96
CA SER A 4 -2.72 -12.10 8.59
C SER A 4 -2.83 -10.77 7.84
N PRO A 5 -2.40 -10.69 6.56
CA PRO A 5 -2.42 -9.43 5.83
C PRO A 5 -3.86 -8.97 5.60
N LYS A 6 -4.17 -7.73 5.99
CA LYS A 6 -5.50 -7.13 5.87
C LYS A 6 -5.78 -6.67 4.44
N VAL A 7 -7.02 -6.83 3.99
CA VAL A 7 -7.56 -6.21 2.76
C VAL A 7 -8.74 -5.35 3.19
N PHE A 8 -8.72 -4.07 2.82
CA PHE A 8 -9.81 -3.15 3.13
C PHE A 8 -11.01 -3.38 2.20
N ASP A 9 -12.19 -2.96 2.63
CA ASP A 9 -13.41 -3.15 1.83
C ASP A 9 -13.41 -2.26 0.58
N PHE A 10 -12.88 -1.05 0.67
CA PHE A 10 -12.74 -0.15 -0.49
C PHE A 10 -11.87 -0.73 -1.61
N GLU A 11 -11.01 -1.70 -1.33
CA GLU A 11 -10.15 -2.35 -2.33
C GLU A 11 -10.93 -3.31 -3.24
N GLY A 12 -12.12 -3.72 -2.79
CA GLY A 12 -13.07 -4.53 -3.54
C GLY A 12 -12.58 -5.91 -3.95
N ASN A 13 -13.39 -6.59 -4.75
CA ASN A 13 -13.16 -7.99 -5.13
C ASN A 13 -11.90 -8.19 -5.99
N SER A 14 -11.48 -7.19 -6.76
CA SER A 14 -10.29 -7.30 -7.61
C SER A 14 -8.99 -7.52 -6.81
N VAL A 15 -8.90 -6.96 -5.60
CA VAL A 15 -7.77 -7.19 -4.70
C VAL A 15 -7.92 -8.53 -3.97
N ARG A 16 -9.14 -8.88 -3.54
CA ARG A 16 -9.43 -10.19 -2.92
C ARG A 16 -9.11 -11.36 -3.85
N SER A 17 -9.31 -11.18 -5.16
CA SER A 17 -8.95 -12.15 -6.20
C SER A 17 -7.51 -11.97 -6.76
N PHE A 18 -6.66 -11.18 -6.10
CA PHE A 18 -5.25 -10.93 -6.49
C PHE A 18 -5.04 -10.36 -7.91
N HIS A 19 -6.04 -9.74 -8.52
CA HIS A 19 -5.88 -9.04 -9.81
C HIS A 19 -5.20 -7.68 -9.61
N ARG A 20 -5.39 -7.06 -8.44
CA ARG A 20 -4.71 -5.83 -8.02
C ARG A 20 -3.90 -6.07 -6.74
N ILE A 21 -2.87 -5.25 -6.55
CA ILE A 21 -2.00 -5.30 -5.37
C ILE A 21 -2.69 -4.58 -4.21
N SER A 22 -2.91 -5.28 -3.10
CA SER A 22 -3.55 -4.73 -1.89
C SER A 22 -2.70 -3.67 -1.18
N MET A 23 -3.30 -2.87 -0.29
CA MET A 23 -2.58 -1.90 0.53
C MET A 23 -1.58 -2.57 1.47
N SER A 24 -1.94 -3.70 2.07
CA SER A 24 -0.98 -4.49 2.86
C SER A 24 0.23 -4.90 2.03
N MET A 25 0.01 -5.37 0.80
CA MET A 25 1.09 -5.73 -0.13
C MET A 25 1.92 -4.54 -0.57
N ARG A 26 1.28 -3.44 -0.95
CA ARG A 26 1.95 -2.19 -1.31
C ARG A 26 2.83 -1.71 -0.15
N ARG A 27 2.41 -1.86 1.10
CA ARG A 27 3.21 -1.50 2.29
C ARG A 27 4.44 -2.40 2.43
N LYS A 28 4.29 -3.71 2.26
CA LYS A 28 5.43 -4.65 2.29
C LYS A 28 6.46 -4.35 1.19
N LEU A 29 5.99 -3.98 -0.01
CA LEU A 29 6.85 -3.53 -1.11
C LEU A 29 7.58 -2.23 -0.78
N ASP A 30 6.90 -1.27 -0.15
CA ASP A 30 7.49 -0.01 0.29
C ASP A 30 8.56 -0.24 1.37
N PHE A 31 8.32 -1.10 2.36
CA PHE A 31 9.33 -1.53 3.34
C PHE A 31 10.54 -2.22 2.70
N ALA A 32 10.29 -3.13 1.75
CA ALA A 32 11.33 -3.79 0.97
C ALA A 32 12.01 -2.88 -0.06
N ARG A 33 11.60 -1.60 -0.16
CA ARG A 33 12.08 -0.62 -1.15
C ARG A 33 12.01 -1.13 -2.59
N ILE A 34 10.95 -1.88 -2.92
CA ILE A 34 10.70 -2.43 -4.25
C ILE A 34 9.58 -1.68 -4.95
N LYS A 35 9.82 -1.28 -6.19
CA LYS A 35 8.81 -0.80 -7.13
C LYS A 35 8.44 -1.89 -8.11
N MET A 36 7.31 -2.55 -7.84
CA MET A 36 6.71 -3.55 -8.72
C MET A 36 5.65 -2.90 -9.61
N SER A 37 5.68 -3.19 -10.92
CA SER A 37 4.63 -2.74 -11.84
C SER A 37 3.39 -3.65 -11.79
N LEU A 38 2.23 -3.15 -12.21
CA LEU A 38 1.04 -3.98 -12.37
C LEU A 38 1.22 -5.07 -13.44
N GLU A 39 2.04 -4.80 -14.46
CA GLU A 39 2.38 -5.79 -15.48
C GLU A 39 3.18 -6.95 -14.87
N GLN A 40 4.21 -6.64 -14.07
CA GLN A 40 5.00 -7.65 -13.36
C GLN A 40 4.13 -8.47 -12.41
N TRP A 41 3.26 -7.82 -11.64
CA TRP A 41 2.28 -8.50 -10.80
C TRP A 41 1.35 -9.43 -11.61
N GLY A 42 0.90 -8.94 -12.77
CA GLY A 42 0.05 -9.68 -13.71
C GLY A 42 0.71 -10.94 -14.29
N LYS A 43 2.04 -10.99 -14.37
CA LYS A 43 2.80 -12.16 -14.83
C LYS A 43 2.98 -13.24 -13.74
N LEU A 44 2.87 -12.88 -12.46
CA LEU A 44 3.00 -13.85 -11.37
C LEU A 44 1.84 -14.86 -11.37
N SER A 45 2.12 -16.12 -11.02
CA SER A 45 1.09 -17.14 -10.80
C SER A 45 0.24 -16.83 -9.57
N GLN A 46 -0.93 -17.47 -9.44
CA GLN A 46 -1.79 -17.27 -8.28
C GLN A 46 -1.10 -17.71 -6.97
N GLU A 47 -0.31 -18.78 -7.02
CA GLU A 47 0.48 -19.31 -5.91
C GLU A 47 1.56 -18.32 -5.49
N GLN A 48 2.29 -17.74 -6.45
CA GLN A 48 3.30 -16.71 -6.18
C GLN A 48 2.65 -15.48 -5.54
N ARG A 49 1.49 -15.03 -6.04
CA ARG A 49 0.75 -13.90 -5.46
C ARG A 49 0.30 -14.18 -4.03
N LYS A 50 -0.22 -15.39 -3.75
CA LYS A 50 -0.60 -15.82 -2.39
C LYS A 50 0.61 -15.93 -1.46
N MET A 51 1.72 -16.47 -1.94
CA MET A 51 2.96 -16.58 -1.19
C MET A 51 3.47 -15.19 -0.78
N LEU A 52 3.58 -14.25 -1.72
CA LEU A 52 3.99 -12.88 -1.40
C LEU A 52 2.98 -12.17 -0.49
N PHE A 53 1.69 -12.40 -0.69
CA PHE A 53 0.65 -11.88 0.21
C PHE A 53 0.85 -12.33 1.64
N ASN A 54 1.10 -13.63 1.88
CA ASN A 54 1.24 -14.20 3.21
C ASN A 54 2.64 -14.02 3.83
N ALA A 55 3.68 -13.77 3.02
CA ALA A 55 5.05 -13.61 3.51
C ALA A 55 5.17 -12.46 4.52
N PRO A 56 5.86 -12.65 5.67
CA PRO A 56 6.02 -11.60 6.67
C PRO A 56 6.92 -10.47 6.15
N CYS A 57 6.59 -9.24 6.53
CA CYS A 57 7.42 -8.05 6.32
C CYS A 57 6.92 -6.96 7.28
N THR A 58 7.66 -6.75 8.37
CA THR A 58 7.26 -5.85 9.47
C THR A 58 7.96 -4.49 9.42
N GLY A 59 8.85 -4.29 8.45
CA GLY A 59 9.59 -3.04 8.24
C GLY A 59 10.96 -3.02 8.92
N ASP A 60 11.27 -4.00 9.76
CA ASP A 60 12.64 -4.25 10.22
C ASP A 60 13.53 -4.69 9.05
N ALA A 61 14.85 -4.50 9.20
CA ALA A 61 15.82 -4.73 8.14
C ALA A 61 15.81 -6.18 7.62
N GLU A 62 15.72 -7.15 8.53
CA GLU A 62 15.79 -8.58 8.20
C GLU A 62 14.55 -9.01 7.40
N SER A 63 13.34 -8.74 7.91
CA SER A 63 12.11 -9.13 7.23
C SER A 63 11.94 -8.39 5.90
N SER A 64 12.37 -7.12 5.83
CA SER A 64 12.32 -6.33 4.59
C SER A 64 13.28 -6.89 3.55
N GLN A 65 14.50 -7.28 3.93
CA GLN A 65 15.47 -7.90 3.02
C GLN A 65 15.00 -9.27 2.54
N HIS A 66 14.46 -10.09 3.44
CA HIS A 66 13.89 -11.40 3.09
C HIS A 66 12.74 -11.26 2.10
N TYR A 67 11.78 -10.39 2.40
CA TYR A 67 10.66 -10.11 1.50
C TYR A 67 11.14 -9.58 0.13
N ALA A 68 12.15 -8.73 0.13
CA ALA A 68 12.74 -8.21 -1.10
C ALA A 68 13.35 -9.32 -1.99
N LYS A 69 13.96 -10.34 -1.37
CA LYS A 69 14.49 -11.51 -2.08
C LYS A 69 13.36 -12.33 -2.70
N LEU A 70 12.31 -12.64 -1.94
CA LEU A 70 11.14 -13.39 -2.43
C LEU A 70 10.50 -12.71 -3.64
N VAL A 71 10.34 -11.38 -3.59
CA VAL A 71 9.76 -10.62 -4.69
C VAL A 71 10.63 -10.68 -5.95
N ARG A 72 11.95 -10.50 -5.81
CA ARG A 72 12.89 -10.58 -6.95
C ARG A 72 12.87 -11.96 -7.59
N GLU A 73 12.91 -13.01 -6.78
CA GLU A 73 12.86 -14.40 -7.26
C GLU A 73 11.56 -14.69 -8.00
N ALA A 74 10.42 -14.28 -7.45
CA ALA A 74 9.12 -14.48 -8.09
C ALA A 74 9.01 -13.76 -9.45
N VAL A 75 9.45 -12.49 -9.52
CA VAL A 75 9.41 -11.72 -10.77
C VAL A 75 10.39 -12.28 -11.81
N LYS A 76 11.60 -12.67 -11.39
CA LYS A 76 12.59 -13.29 -12.28
C LYS A 76 12.09 -14.62 -12.84
N GLN A 77 11.48 -15.46 -12.02
CA GLN A 77 10.91 -16.74 -12.46
C GLN A 77 9.73 -16.57 -13.41
N ALA A 78 8.84 -15.61 -13.12
CA ALA A 78 7.61 -15.44 -13.89
C ALA A 78 7.81 -14.65 -15.20
N ALA A 79 8.77 -13.72 -15.23
CA ALA A 79 8.91 -12.77 -16.33
C ALA A 79 10.33 -12.65 -16.90
N GLY A 80 11.35 -13.23 -16.25
CA GLY A 80 12.75 -13.00 -16.61
C GLY A 80 13.21 -11.55 -16.38
N GLU A 81 12.44 -10.78 -15.59
CA GLU A 81 12.66 -9.36 -15.34
C GLU A 81 13.23 -9.09 -13.95
N GLU A 82 13.76 -7.88 -13.76
CA GLU A 82 14.16 -7.35 -12.46
C GLU A 82 13.17 -6.27 -11.99
N VAL A 83 12.93 -6.20 -10.68
CA VAL A 83 12.16 -5.11 -10.08
C VAL A 83 13.03 -3.88 -9.85
N LYS A 84 12.45 -2.70 -10.00
CA LYS A 84 13.15 -1.43 -9.74
C LYS A 84 13.18 -1.13 -8.25
N ALA A 85 14.16 -0.35 -7.81
CA ALA A 85 14.15 0.22 -6.47
C ALA A 85 13.05 1.28 -6.35
N LEU A 86 12.37 1.31 -5.21
CA LEU A 86 11.56 2.46 -4.81
C LEU A 86 12.51 3.55 -4.31
N THR A 87 12.54 4.69 -4.99
CA THR A 87 13.45 5.80 -4.67
C THR A 87 12.76 7.00 -4.02
N ASP A 88 11.42 7.05 -4.01
CA ASP A 88 10.70 8.16 -3.38
C ASP A 88 11.04 8.21 -1.89
N PRO A 89 11.60 9.33 -1.38
CA PRO A 89 11.95 9.48 0.02
C PRO A 89 10.73 9.70 0.91
N ARG A 90 9.54 9.95 0.34
CA ARG A 90 8.30 10.23 1.08
C ARG A 90 7.45 9.00 1.37
N PHE A 91 7.96 7.81 1.06
CA PHE A 91 7.24 6.53 1.19
C PHE A 91 6.85 6.17 2.63
N ASP A 92 7.53 6.76 3.62
CA ASP A 92 7.40 6.47 5.05
C ASP A 92 6.70 7.60 5.84
N LEU A 93 6.26 8.69 5.20
CA LEU A 93 5.64 9.83 5.88
C LEU A 93 4.40 9.45 6.71
N TRP A 94 3.73 8.34 6.37
CA TRP A 94 2.59 7.81 7.11
C TRP A 94 2.94 7.29 8.52
N GLN A 95 4.23 7.03 8.79
CA GLN A 95 4.70 6.59 10.10
C GLN A 95 4.64 7.72 11.14
N LYS A 96 4.69 8.98 10.69
CA LYS A 96 4.59 10.16 11.54
C LYS A 96 3.12 10.43 11.89
N ALA A 97 2.73 10.15 13.13
CA ALA A 97 1.38 10.39 13.62
C ALA A 97 1.16 11.84 14.10
N ASP A 98 2.22 12.63 14.24
CA ASP A 98 2.21 14.01 14.71
C ASP A 98 2.04 15.06 13.61
N ALA A 99 2.17 14.66 12.34
CA ALA A 99 1.96 15.51 11.18
C ALA A 99 1.18 14.78 10.08
N ILE A 100 0.21 15.47 9.46
CA ILE A 100 -0.52 14.96 8.31
C ILE A 100 0.23 15.37 7.03
N PRO A 101 0.54 14.43 6.13
CA PRO A 101 1.13 14.77 4.83
C PRO A 101 0.22 15.70 4.01
N GLU A 102 0.77 16.83 3.55
CA GLU A 102 0.04 17.88 2.80
C GLU A 102 -0.77 17.34 1.61
N LYS A 103 -0.27 16.31 0.91
CA LYS A 103 -1.00 15.67 -0.20
C LYS A 103 -2.33 15.05 0.23
N ILE A 104 -2.39 14.49 1.44
CA ILE A 104 -3.61 13.90 1.98
C ILE A 104 -4.61 15.01 2.27
N GLU A 105 -4.18 16.11 2.91
CA GLU A 105 -5.03 17.26 3.22
C GLU A 105 -5.59 17.91 1.95
N LYS A 106 -4.72 18.17 0.97
CA LYS A 106 -5.11 18.74 -0.32
C LYS A 106 -6.12 17.85 -1.05
N LEU A 107 -5.90 16.53 -1.05
CA LEU A 107 -6.83 15.61 -1.71
C LEU A 107 -8.15 15.47 -0.95
N ALA A 108 -8.14 15.43 0.38
CA ALA A 108 -9.35 15.41 1.20
C ALA A 108 -10.18 16.69 0.97
N LYS A 109 -9.56 17.87 1.00
CA LYS A 109 -10.23 19.13 0.70
C LYS A 109 -10.84 19.12 -0.71
N LYS A 110 -10.08 18.69 -1.72
CA LYS A 110 -10.55 18.60 -3.11
C LYS A 110 -11.71 17.63 -3.30
N MET A 111 -11.66 16.45 -2.68
CA MET A 111 -12.58 15.36 -3.00
C MET A 111 -13.88 15.43 -2.19
N VAL A 112 -13.82 15.88 -0.94
CA VAL A 112 -14.93 15.79 0.01
C VAL A 112 -15.17 17.09 0.79
N ASN A 113 -14.42 18.16 0.48
CA ASN A 113 -14.47 19.45 1.17
C ASN A 113 -14.37 19.33 2.72
N LYS A 114 -13.57 18.37 3.18
CA LYS A 114 -13.28 18.14 4.61
C LYS A 114 -11.79 18.21 4.88
N GLU A 115 -11.45 18.64 6.08
CA GLU A 115 -10.09 18.62 6.63
C GLU A 115 -10.00 17.47 7.63
N ILE A 116 -8.92 16.70 7.55
CA ILE A 116 -8.63 15.63 8.52
C ILE A 116 -7.92 16.30 9.68
N THR A 117 -8.48 16.17 10.89
CA THR A 117 -7.87 16.73 12.08
C THR A 117 -6.71 15.87 12.57
N LEU A 118 -5.75 16.46 13.29
CA LEU A 118 -4.63 15.72 13.87
C LEU A 118 -5.08 14.60 14.84
N PRO A 119 -6.09 14.80 15.72
CA PRO A 119 -6.64 13.71 16.54
C PRO A 119 -7.19 12.54 15.70
N GLN A 120 -7.91 12.83 14.60
CA GLN A 120 -8.39 11.78 13.69
C GLN A 120 -7.23 11.02 13.06
N TRP A 121 -6.21 11.72 12.55
CA TRP A 121 -5.01 11.10 11.98
C TRP A 121 -4.25 10.22 12.97
N LYS A 122 -4.10 10.68 14.20
CA LYS A 122 -3.48 9.92 15.30
C LYS A 122 -4.28 8.66 15.66
N GLY A 123 -5.61 8.75 15.61
CA GLY A 123 -6.51 7.63 15.90
C GLY A 123 -6.52 6.53 14.83
N LEU A 124 -5.98 6.79 13.63
CA LEU A 124 -5.91 5.77 12.57
C LEU A 124 -4.89 4.68 12.89
N GLU A 125 -5.17 3.46 12.44
CA GLU A 125 -4.19 2.39 12.38
C GLU A 125 -3.06 2.73 11.39
N SER A 126 -1.87 2.17 11.61
CA SER A 126 -0.72 2.33 10.71
C SER A 126 -1.02 1.98 9.25
N LEU A 127 -1.82 0.93 8.98
CA LEU A 127 -2.20 0.57 7.62
C LEU A 127 -3.18 1.57 6.99
N GLN A 128 -4.05 2.19 7.80
CA GLN A 128 -4.99 3.21 7.32
C GLN A 128 -4.26 4.49 6.93
N ARG A 129 -3.31 4.95 7.75
CA ARG A 129 -2.41 6.07 7.40
C ARG A 129 -1.63 5.80 6.12
N PHE A 130 -1.06 4.60 6.01
CA PHE A 130 -0.38 4.14 4.79
C PHE A 130 -1.29 4.21 3.56
N ALA A 131 -2.51 3.67 3.65
CA ALA A 131 -3.46 3.65 2.56
C ALA A 131 -3.80 5.07 2.07
N LEU A 132 -4.10 6.00 2.99
CA LEU A 132 -4.38 7.39 2.64
C LEU A 132 -3.19 8.07 1.95
N LEU A 133 -1.97 7.86 2.45
CA LEU A 133 -0.77 8.38 1.79
C LEU A 133 -0.64 7.83 0.38
N LYS A 134 -0.74 6.51 0.21
CA LYS A 134 -0.54 5.84 -1.08
C LYS A 134 -1.56 6.28 -2.12
N LEU A 135 -2.83 6.37 -1.73
CA LEU A 135 -3.93 6.83 -2.56
C LEU A 135 -3.77 8.32 -2.93
N SER A 136 -3.33 9.16 -1.98
CA SER A 136 -3.10 10.60 -2.21
C SER A 136 -1.98 10.91 -3.20
N GLN A 137 -1.05 9.98 -3.39
CA GLN A 137 0.07 10.12 -4.31
C GLN A 137 -0.27 9.66 -5.73
N SER A 138 -1.40 8.99 -5.94
CA SER A 138 -1.82 8.50 -7.26
C SER A 138 -2.36 9.62 -8.14
N HIS A 139 -2.07 9.53 -9.44
CA HIS A 139 -2.66 10.39 -10.47
C HIS A 139 -3.87 9.76 -11.16
N ARG A 140 -4.24 8.53 -10.80
CA ARG A 140 -5.34 7.78 -11.43
C ARG A 140 -6.67 8.09 -10.76
N GLU A 141 -7.70 8.41 -11.54
CA GLU A 141 -9.05 8.70 -11.04
C GLU A 141 -9.63 7.55 -10.21
N SER A 142 -9.42 6.31 -10.63
CA SER A 142 -9.88 5.13 -9.89
C SER A 142 -9.27 5.01 -8.48
N GLU A 143 -8.06 5.51 -8.28
CA GLU A 143 -7.45 5.56 -6.95
C GLU A 143 -7.98 6.75 -6.13
N HIS A 144 -8.46 7.83 -6.78
CA HIS A 144 -9.17 8.91 -6.08
C HIS A 144 -10.57 8.49 -5.62
N VAL A 145 -11.25 7.61 -6.38
CA VAL A 145 -12.47 6.94 -5.92
C VAL A 145 -12.17 6.10 -4.68
N ASN A 146 -11.11 5.29 -4.71
CA ASN A 146 -10.67 4.51 -3.55
C ASN A 146 -10.29 5.42 -2.37
N PHE A 147 -9.70 6.59 -2.59
CA PHE A 147 -9.40 7.55 -1.52
C PHE A 147 -10.67 7.99 -0.80
N ARG A 148 -11.72 8.37 -1.54
CA ARG A 148 -13.01 8.74 -0.93
C ARG A 148 -13.63 7.59 -0.14
N LEU A 149 -13.59 6.37 -0.70
CA LEU A 149 -14.12 5.18 -0.03
C LEU A 149 -13.32 4.85 1.25
N ALA A 150 -11.99 4.98 1.21
CA ALA A 150 -11.13 4.81 2.36
C ALA A 150 -11.44 5.83 3.47
N LEU A 151 -11.64 7.10 3.13
CA LEU A 151 -12.07 8.11 4.11
C LEU A 151 -13.38 7.71 4.82
N LYS A 152 -14.35 7.16 4.07
CA LYS A 152 -15.62 6.69 4.63
C LYS A 152 -15.42 5.46 5.52
N GLU A 153 -14.68 4.47 5.03
CA GLU A 153 -14.39 3.23 5.77
C GLU A 153 -13.63 3.51 7.07
N PHE A 154 -12.78 4.54 7.10
CA PHE A 154 -12.00 4.93 8.27
C PHE A 154 -12.74 5.90 9.21
N GLY A 155 -14.01 6.21 8.94
CA GLY A 155 -14.83 7.10 9.79
C GLY A 155 -14.38 8.56 9.78
N LEU A 156 -13.70 9.01 8.72
CA LEU A 156 -13.21 10.38 8.58
C LEU A 156 -14.23 11.31 7.92
N ILE A 157 -15.23 10.74 7.22
CA ILE A 157 -16.27 11.49 6.53
C ILE A 157 -17.67 10.95 6.74
#